data_AF-A0A9E5F1M1-F1
#
_entry.id   AF-A0A9E5F1M1-F1
#
_cell.length_a   1.000
_cell.length_b   1.000
_cell.length_c   1.000
_cell.angle_alpha   90.00
_cell.angle_beta   90.00
_cell.angle_gamma   90.00
#
_symmetry.space_group_name_H-M   'P 1'
#
loop_
_entity.id
_entity.type
_entity.pdbx_description
1 polymer ?
#
loop_
_entity_poly.entity_id
_entity_poly.type
_entity_poly.pdbx_seq_one_letter_code
_entity_poly.pdbx_strand_id
1 'polypeptide(L)'
;MKINLLIGIILVISKTGLAWTHMGSNAYGWKEKKLTFYVNPTNCTLPESQLYQVIDKALQAWNGVTNSDLEVVLADTTATDGDAQFRAKTATQVPLILCSKNLGDYGNVDADSILGFVPYFDENSEGYVNYSGLVLNAQPGALAELSQRTIGEIELVVGHEIGHVLGLGHTS
;
A
#
# COMPACT_ATOMS: atom_id res chain seq x y z
N MET A 1 3.37 36.86 -32.24
CA MET A 1 3.89 35.54 -31.79
C MET A 1 4.60 35.76 -30.46
N LYS A 2 4.42 34.91 -29.43
CA LYS A 2 5.12 34.92 -28.11
C LYS A 2 4.35 35.45 -26.87
N ILE A 3 3.09 35.06 -26.68
CA ILE A 3 2.47 35.01 -25.33
C ILE A 3 1.83 33.62 -25.09
N ASN A 4 1.26 33.01 -26.13
CA ASN A 4 0.62 31.70 -26.02
C ASN A 4 1.57 30.49 -25.81
N LEU A 5 2.89 30.69 -25.90
CA LEU A 5 3.87 29.61 -25.71
C LEU A 5 4.27 29.42 -24.23
N LEU A 6 4.02 30.41 -23.36
CA LEU A 6 4.48 30.37 -21.97
C LEU A 6 3.53 29.55 -21.06
N ILE A 7 2.23 29.54 -21.36
CA ILE A 7 1.23 28.80 -20.57
C ILE A 7 1.35 27.29 -20.80
N GLY A 8 1.73 26.87 -22.01
CA GLY A 8 1.92 25.46 -22.35
C GLY A 8 3.09 24.80 -21.61
N ILE A 9 4.11 25.56 -21.19
CA ILE A 9 5.30 25.01 -20.49
C ILE A 9 5.03 24.82 -19.00
N ILE A 10 4.15 25.63 -18.38
CA ILE A 10 3.85 25.54 -16.94
C ILE A 10 3.01 24.28 -16.61
N LEU A 11 2.16 23.81 -17.54
CA LEU A 11 1.33 22.62 -17.35
C LEU A 11 2.09 21.28 -17.51
N VAL A 12 3.30 21.28 -18.08
CA VAL A 12 4.10 20.04 -18.25
C VAL A 12 5.04 19.79 -17.05
N ILE A 13 5.14 20.76 -16.13
CA ILE A 13 6.05 20.71 -14.98
C ILE A 13 5.29 20.36 -13.68
N SER A 14 3.95 20.36 -13.67
CA SER A 14 3.15 19.96 -12.52
C SER A 14 3.10 18.43 -12.36
N LYS A 15 4.23 17.83 -11.96
CA LYS A 15 4.31 16.46 -11.41
C LYS A 15 4.01 16.41 -9.91
N THR A 16 3.60 17.51 -9.30
CA THR A 16 3.23 17.53 -7.89
C THR A 16 1.79 17.05 -7.76
N GLY A 17 1.61 15.76 -7.52
CA GLY A 17 0.35 15.22 -7.02
C GLY A 17 0.07 15.86 -5.65
N LEU A 18 -0.90 16.76 -5.60
CA LEU A 18 -1.43 17.34 -4.38
C LEU A 18 -2.90 16.94 -4.27
N ALA A 19 -3.17 15.86 -3.52
CA ALA A 19 -4.41 15.65 -2.77
C ALA A 19 -4.37 14.25 -2.13
N TRP A 20 -4.05 14.19 -0.84
CA TRP A 20 -4.48 13.10 0.04
C TRP A 20 -4.86 13.75 1.37
N THR A 21 -6.10 13.56 1.79
CA THR A 21 -6.56 13.99 3.12
C THR A 21 -6.33 12.87 4.12
N HIS A 22 -5.91 13.25 5.31
CA HIS A 22 -5.88 12.39 6.48
C HIS A 22 -7.25 11.69 6.64
N MET A 23 -7.29 10.36 6.81
CA MET A 23 -8.53 9.69 7.23
C MET A 23 -9.01 10.34 8.53
N GLY A 24 -10.33 10.51 8.67
CA GLY A 24 -11.02 11.27 9.73
C GLY A 24 -10.86 10.78 11.19
N SER A 25 -9.76 10.12 11.52
CA SER A 25 -9.22 10.03 12.88
C SER A 25 -8.12 11.08 13.04
N ASN A 26 -7.86 11.54 14.27
CA ASN A 26 -6.69 12.37 14.57
C ASN A 26 -5.38 11.55 14.49
N ALA A 27 -5.28 10.61 13.54
CA ALA A 27 -4.03 9.89 13.34
C ALA A 27 -2.96 10.89 12.90
N TYR A 28 -1.71 10.58 13.22
CA TYR A 28 -0.54 11.34 12.78
C TYR A 28 0.32 10.55 11.80
N GLY A 29 -0.20 9.42 11.29
CA GLY A 29 0.57 8.43 10.56
C GLY A 29 1.50 7.65 11.49
N TRP A 30 2.61 7.16 10.96
CA TRP A 30 3.64 6.45 11.71
C TRP A 30 4.56 7.41 12.46
N LYS A 31 5.00 7.04 13.66
CA LYS A 31 5.90 7.88 14.47
C LYS A 31 7.32 7.90 13.91
N GLU A 32 7.74 6.79 13.31
CA GLU A 32 9.03 6.60 12.69
C GLU A 32 9.12 7.34 11.35
N LYS A 33 10.19 8.11 11.17
CA LYS A 33 10.48 8.78 9.88
C LYS A 33 11.04 7.82 8.83
N LYS A 34 11.53 6.65 9.24
CA LYS A 34 11.95 5.58 8.34
C LYS A 34 11.13 4.34 8.65
N LEU A 35 10.24 3.97 7.73
CA LEU A 35 9.32 2.86 7.90
C LEU A 35 9.72 1.69 7.01
N THR A 36 9.97 0.53 7.63
CA THR A 36 10.35 -0.68 6.92
C THR A 36 9.13 -1.53 6.64
N PHE A 37 8.82 -1.74 5.36
CA PHE A 37 7.80 -2.68 4.91
C PHE A 37 8.35 -4.09 4.83
N TYR A 38 7.63 -5.03 5.43
CA TYR A 38 7.92 -6.46 5.40
C TYR A 38 7.02 -7.15 4.39
N VAL A 39 7.52 -8.14 3.68
CA VAL A 39 6.76 -8.88 2.65
C VAL A 39 6.80 -10.36 2.95
N ASN A 40 5.63 -11.01 2.97
CA ASN A 40 5.51 -12.46 2.98
C ASN A 40 4.87 -12.95 1.66
N PRO A 41 5.64 -13.56 0.73
CA PRO A 41 5.15 -13.97 -0.58
C PRO A 41 4.43 -15.32 -0.58
N THR A 42 4.36 -16.05 0.54
CA THR A 42 3.98 -17.49 0.60
C THR A 42 2.66 -17.83 -0.11
N ASN A 43 1.69 -16.93 -0.03
CA ASN A 43 0.36 -17.15 -0.59
C ASN A 43 0.11 -16.43 -1.91
N CYS A 44 1.09 -15.70 -2.42
CA CYS A 44 0.94 -14.91 -3.63
C CYS A 44 0.97 -15.79 -4.88
N THR A 45 0.13 -15.45 -5.84
CA THR A 45 0.05 -16.10 -7.15
C THR A 45 1.03 -15.51 -8.16
N LEU A 46 1.45 -14.26 -7.95
CA LEU A 46 2.52 -13.64 -8.72
C LEU A 46 3.86 -14.31 -8.43
N PRO A 47 4.75 -14.43 -9.44
CA PRO A 47 6.16 -14.72 -9.20
C PRO A 47 6.76 -13.76 -8.18
N GLU A 48 7.55 -14.28 -7.24
CA GLU A 48 8.13 -13.51 -6.14
C GLU A 48 8.90 -12.28 -6.63
N SER A 49 9.70 -12.42 -7.69
CA SER A 49 10.43 -11.30 -8.28
C SER A 49 9.53 -10.19 -8.82
N GLN A 50 8.37 -10.53 -9.39
CA GLN A 50 7.39 -9.55 -9.86
C GLN A 50 6.69 -8.86 -8.70
N LEU A 51 6.29 -9.62 -7.67
CA LEU A 51 5.70 -9.06 -6.46
C LEU A 51 6.63 -8.00 -5.83
N TYR A 52 7.90 -8.36 -5.61
CA TYR A 52 8.87 -7.42 -5.06
C TYR A 52 9.13 -6.22 -5.97
N GLN A 53 9.17 -6.40 -7.29
CA GLN A 53 9.32 -5.29 -8.23
C GLN A 53 8.15 -4.30 -8.14
N VAL A 54 6.92 -4.80 -8.04
CA VAL A 54 5.73 -3.95 -7.90
C VAL A 54 5.76 -3.17 -6.59
N ILE A 55 6.09 -3.85 -5.49
CA ILE A 55 6.20 -3.22 -4.17
C ILE A 55 7.31 -2.16 -4.16
N ASP A 56 8.50 -2.47 -4.69
CA ASP A 56 9.62 -1.52 -4.77
C ASP A 56 9.24 -0.24 -5.54
N LYS A 57 8.59 -0.37 -6.70
CA LYS A 57 8.10 0.78 -7.45
C LYS A 57 7.09 1.61 -6.66
N ALA A 58 6.18 0.96 -5.95
CA ALA A 58 5.20 1.64 -5.11
C ALA A 58 5.88 2.41 -3.97
N LEU A 59 6.85 1.82 -3.29
CA LEU A 59 7.64 2.48 -2.24
C LEU A 59 8.45 3.66 -2.79
N GLN A 60 9.07 3.50 -3.97
CA GLN A 60 9.78 4.59 -4.65
C GLN A 60 8.87 5.76 -5.00
N ALA A 61 7.63 5.50 -5.42
CA ALA A 61 6.65 6.56 -5.68
C ALA A 61 6.36 7.38 -4.41
N TRP A 62 6.23 6.73 -3.25
CA TRP A 62 6.05 7.39 -1.96
C TRP A 62 7.28 8.18 -1.49
N ASN A 63 8.48 7.64 -1.68
CA ASN A 63 9.73 8.37 -1.44
C ASN A 63 9.94 9.57 -2.39
N GLY A 64 9.20 9.63 -3.50
CA GLY A 64 9.19 10.77 -4.42
C GLY A 64 8.42 12.00 -3.91
N VAL A 65 7.70 11.89 -2.78
CA VAL A 65 6.91 12.98 -2.20
C VAL A 65 7.82 13.98 -1.48
N THR A 66 8.11 15.09 -2.15
CA THR A 66 9.15 16.07 -1.76
C THR A 66 8.92 16.84 -0.44
N ASN A 67 7.71 16.82 0.11
CA ASN A 67 7.36 17.48 1.37
C ASN A 67 7.08 16.49 2.51
N SER A 68 7.40 15.22 2.30
CA SER A 68 7.29 14.19 3.32
C SER A 68 8.65 13.98 3.99
N ASP A 69 8.67 14.00 5.33
CA ASP A 69 9.83 13.58 6.13
C ASP A 69 9.93 12.05 6.25
N LEU A 70 8.98 11.31 5.65
CA LEU A 70 8.90 9.86 5.68
C LEU A 70 9.73 9.23 4.56
N GLU A 71 10.64 8.34 4.93
CA GLU A 71 11.31 7.38 4.07
C GLU A 71 10.65 6.01 4.26
N VAL A 72 10.17 5.40 3.18
CA VAL A 72 9.69 4.02 3.19
C VAL A 72 10.72 3.11 2.54
N VAL A 73 11.04 1.99 3.18
CA VAL A 73 12.02 1.03 2.66
C VAL A 73 11.46 -0.38 2.69
N LEU A 74 11.94 -1.23 1.79
CA LEU A 74 11.67 -2.65 1.84
C LEU A 74 12.66 -3.34 2.79
N ALA A 75 12.20 -4.31 3.57
CA ALA A 75 13.08 -5.15 4.37
C ALA A 75 14.03 -5.99 3.49
N ASP A 76 15.28 -6.15 3.91
CA ASP A 76 16.28 -6.98 3.19
C ASP A 76 15.99 -8.49 3.26
N THR A 77 15.04 -8.89 4.11
CA THR A 77 14.67 -10.28 4.34
C THR A 77 13.16 -10.47 4.25
N THR A 78 12.74 -11.58 3.67
CA THR A 78 11.35 -12.03 3.67
C THR A 78 10.81 -12.11 5.10
N ALA A 79 9.58 -11.64 5.29
CA ALA A 79 8.90 -11.67 6.57
C ALA A 79 8.59 -13.12 7.00
N THR A 80 8.75 -13.39 8.29
CA THR A 80 8.36 -14.65 8.92
C THR A 80 6.90 -14.66 9.37
N ASP A 81 6.35 -13.48 9.68
CA ASP A 81 4.93 -13.33 9.97
C ASP A 81 4.10 -13.51 8.69
N GLY A 82 3.04 -14.29 8.76
CA GLY A 82 2.17 -14.60 7.63
C GLY A 82 0.72 -14.18 7.84
N ASP A 83 -0.13 -14.59 6.91
CA ASP A 83 -1.57 -14.30 6.86
C ASP A 83 -2.29 -14.58 8.20
N ALA A 84 -1.98 -15.72 8.83
CA ALA A 84 -2.58 -16.10 10.11
C ALA A 84 -2.19 -15.16 11.27
N GLN A 85 -0.90 -14.80 11.40
CA GLN A 85 -0.40 -13.89 12.43
C GLN A 85 -0.95 -12.47 12.20
N PHE A 86 -1.03 -12.05 10.94
CA PHE A 86 -1.57 -10.74 10.59
C PHE A 86 -3.06 -10.62 10.97
N ARG A 87 -3.87 -11.64 10.62
CA ARG A 87 -5.28 -11.70 11.03
C ARG A 87 -5.50 -11.74 12.53
N ALA A 88 -4.65 -12.46 13.24
CA ALA A 88 -4.71 -12.54 14.69
C ALA A 88 -4.22 -11.26 15.38
N LYS A 89 -3.75 -10.25 14.63
CA LYS A 89 -3.09 -9.04 15.15
C LYS A 89 -1.88 -9.35 16.05
N THR A 90 -1.16 -10.43 15.74
CA THR A 90 0.04 -10.88 16.47
C THR A 90 1.32 -10.79 15.65
N ALA A 91 1.24 -10.41 14.38
CA ALA A 91 2.42 -10.12 13.57
C ALA A 91 3.27 -9.02 14.24
N THR A 92 4.57 -9.26 14.30
CA THR A 92 5.58 -8.35 14.88
C THR A 92 6.29 -7.53 13.80
N GLN A 93 6.28 -8.02 12.56
CA GLN A 93 6.87 -7.37 11.40
C GLN A 93 5.83 -6.54 10.65
N VAL A 94 5.50 -5.35 11.17
CA VAL A 94 4.55 -4.41 10.56
C VAL A 94 5.23 -3.09 10.15
N PRO A 95 4.80 -2.43 9.06
CA PRO A 95 3.73 -2.84 8.16
C PRO A 95 4.05 -4.09 7.33
N LEU A 96 3.07 -4.99 7.19
CA LEU A 96 3.20 -6.27 6.51
C LEU A 96 2.43 -6.28 5.20
N ILE A 97 3.07 -6.67 4.10
CA ILE A 97 2.43 -6.95 2.81
C ILE A 97 2.40 -8.46 2.63
N LEU A 98 1.20 -9.00 2.40
CA LEU A 98 1.00 -10.44 2.19
C LEU A 98 -0.12 -10.68 1.19
N CYS A 99 -0.25 -11.93 0.74
CA CYS A 99 -1.42 -12.35 -0.04
C CYS A 99 -2.31 -13.28 0.78
N SER A 100 -3.61 -13.21 0.55
CA SER A 100 -4.56 -14.16 1.15
C SER A 100 -5.28 -14.96 0.08
N LYS A 101 -5.41 -16.27 0.32
CA LYS A 101 -6.16 -17.20 -0.53
C LYS A 101 -7.64 -17.27 -0.16
N ASN A 102 -8.07 -16.58 0.90
CA ASN A 102 -9.44 -16.54 1.37
C ASN A 102 -9.73 -15.15 1.99
N LEU A 103 -10.23 -14.22 1.19
CA LEU A 103 -10.53 -12.87 1.68
C LEU A 103 -11.68 -12.85 2.68
N GLY A 104 -12.52 -13.90 2.70
CA GLY A 104 -13.57 -14.07 3.70
C GLY A 104 -13.04 -14.15 5.15
N ASP A 105 -11.76 -14.49 5.33
CA ASP A 105 -11.13 -14.48 6.66
C ASP A 105 -10.97 -13.06 7.24
N TYR A 106 -11.13 -12.02 6.40
CA TYR A 106 -11.08 -10.61 6.78
C TYR A 106 -12.47 -9.95 6.84
N GLY A 107 -13.55 -10.74 6.78
CA GLY A 107 -14.93 -10.27 6.78
C GLY A 107 -15.58 -10.30 5.40
N ASN A 108 -16.55 -9.40 5.15
CA ASN A 108 -17.32 -9.36 3.89
C ASN A 108 -16.55 -8.63 2.78
N VAL A 109 -15.34 -9.08 2.46
CA VAL A 109 -14.53 -8.55 1.36
C VAL A 109 -14.91 -9.27 0.07
N ASP A 110 -15.31 -8.51 -0.95
CA ASP A 110 -15.65 -9.06 -2.25
C ASP A 110 -14.39 -9.38 -3.07
N ALA A 111 -14.07 -10.66 -3.18
CA ALA A 111 -12.89 -11.12 -3.91
C ALA A 111 -12.99 -10.89 -5.43
N ASP A 112 -14.18 -10.67 -6.00
CA ASP A 112 -14.31 -10.44 -7.44
C ASP A 112 -14.03 -9.00 -7.84
N SER A 113 -14.08 -8.05 -6.90
CA SER A 113 -13.85 -6.63 -7.16
C SER A 113 -12.60 -6.06 -6.48
N ILE A 114 -12.12 -6.67 -5.40
CA ILE A 114 -10.99 -6.15 -4.61
C ILE A 114 -9.68 -6.86 -4.96
N LEU A 115 -8.71 -6.11 -5.50
CA LEU A 115 -7.36 -6.62 -5.83
C LEU A 115 -6.41 -6.59 -4.62
N GLY A 116 -6.57 -5.61 -3.74
CA GLY A 116 -5.81 -5.46 -2.50
C GLY A 116 -6.52 -4.48 -1.59
N PHE A 117 -6.27 -4.58 -0.27
CA PHE A 117 -6.90 -3.72 0.73
C PHE A 117 -6.09 -3.70 2.03
N VAL A 118 -6.36 -2.70 2.87
CA VAL A 118 -5.82 -2.56 4.23
C VAL A 118 -6.88 -3.00 5.26
N PRO A 119 -6.81 -4.22 5.80
CA PRO A 119 -7.84 -4.72 6.73
C PRO A 119 -7.78 -4.08 8.12
N TYR A 120 -6.59 -3.65 8.54
CA TYR A 120 -6.34 -3.14 9.88
C TYR A 120 -5.58 -1.82 9.83
N PHE A 121 -6.04 -0.89 10.64
CA PHE A 121 -5.42 0.40 10.87
C PHE A 121 -5.64 0.75 12.33
N ASP A 122 -4.72 0.31 13.19
CA ASP A 122 -4.79 0.56 14.63
C ASP A 122 -3.83 1.69 15.01
N GLU A 123 -4.30 2.52 15.94
CA GLU A 123 -3.59 3.67 16.50
C GLU A 123 -3.30 3.42 17.98
N ASN A 124 -2.15 3.93 18.46
CA ASN A 124 -1.83 3.95 19.88
C ASN A 124 -2.54 5.13 20.59
N SER A 125 -2.39 5.23 21.92
CA SER A 125 -3.00 6.30 22.72
C SER A 125 -2.53 7.72 22.38
N GLU A 126 -1.43 7.85 21.63
CA GLU A 126 -0.89 9.13 21.16
C GLU A 126 -1.42 9.51 19.77
N GLY A 127 -2.19 8.63 19.10
CA GLY A 127 -2.69 8.84 17.74
C GLY A 127 -1.70 8.46 16.63
N TYR A 128 -0.63 7.73 16.94
CA TYR A 128 0.26 7.18 15.89
C TYR A 128 -0.15 5.77 15.52
N VAL A 129 -0.02 5.43 14.24
CA VAL A 129 -0.22 4.07 13.74
C VAL A 129 0.77 3.14 14.43
N ASN A 130 0.28 2.02 14.94
CA ASN A 130 1.11 0.96 15.52
C ASN A 130 0.85 -0.42 14.90
N TYR A 131 -0.20 -0.56 14.08
CA TYR A 131 -0.50 -1.79 13.38
C TYR A 131 -1.25 -1.52 12.06
N SER A 132 -0.63 -1.86 10.93
CA SER A 132 -1.28 -1.85 9.63
C SER A 132 -0.53 -2.75 8.63
N GLY A 133 -1.09 -2.92 7.44
CA GLY A 133 -0.52 -3.74 6.39
C GLY A 133 -1.47 -3.92 5.20
N LEU A 134 -0.95 -4.50 4.13
CA LEU A 134 -1.63 -4.69 2.87
C LEU A 134 -1.86 -6.18 2.61
N VAL A 135 -3.12 -6.53 2.34
CA VAL A 135 -3.51 -7.86 1.90
C VAL A 135 -3.85 -7.82 0.43
N LEU A 136 -3.13 -8.59 -0.37
CA LEU A 136 -3.40 -8.76 -1.79
C LEU A 136 -4.25 -10.00 -2.06
N ASN A 137 -5.12 -9.90 -3.06
CA ASN A 137 -6.05 -10.95 -3.41
C ASN A 137 -5.37 -12.08 -4.19
N ALA A 138 -5.18 -13.22 -3.52
CA ALA A 138 -4.74 -14.47 -4.13
C ALA A 138 -5.83 -15.55 -4.04
N GLN A 139 -7.10 -15.15 -3.89
CA GLN A 139 -8.23 -16.07 -3.75
C GLN A 139 -8.47 -16.81 -5.08
N PRO A 140 -8.34 -18.15 -5.11
CA PRO A 140 -8.50 -18.90 -6.35
C PRO A 140 -9.88 -18.71 -6.98
N GLY A 141 -9.89 -18.41 -8.29
CA GLY A 141 -11.12 -18.28 -9.08
C GLY A 141 -11.80 -16.91 -8.99
N ALA A 142 -11.29 -15.98 -8.18
CA ALA A 142 -11.85 -14.66 -8.06
C ALA A 142 -11.45 -13.75 -9.26
N LEU A 143 -12.34 -12.87 -9.71
CA LEU A 143 -12.10 -12.00 -10.87
C LEU A 143 -11.03 -10.93 -10.61
N ALA A 144 -10.83 -10.52 -9.36
CA ALA A 144 -9.80 -9.58 -8.95
C ALA A 144 -8.55 -10.24 -8.37
N GLU A 145 -8.39 -11.55 -8.52
CA GLU A 145 -7.17 -12.26 -8.14
C GLU A 145 -5.95 -11.72 -8.91
N LEU A 146 -4.81 -11.57 -8.23
CA LEU A 146 -3.60 -10.92 -8.75
C LEU A 146 -3.17 -11.41 -10.15
N SER A 147 -3.21 -12.71 -10.43
CA SER A 147 -2.79 -13.26 -11.73
C SER A 147 -3.74 -12.94 -12.88
N GLN A 148 -4.95 -12.46 -12.59
CA GLN A 148 -5.93 -12.00 -13.57
C GLN A 148 -5.71 -10.53 -13.96
N ARG A 149 -4.79 -9.81 -13.31
CA ARG A 149 -4.56 -8.39 -13.52
C ARG A 149 -3.25 -8.12 -14.25
N THR A 150 -3.20 -7.00 -14.95
CA THR A 150 -1.96 -6.52 -15.55
C THR A 150 -1.03 -5.98 -14.47
N ILE A 151 0.29 -6.07 -14.70
CA ILE A 151 1.28 -5.54 -13.75
C ILE A 151 1.04 -4.04 -13.45
N GLY A 152 0.61 -3.24 -14.43
CA GLY A 152 0.31 -1.83 -14.23
C GLY A 152 -0.90 -1.57 -13.30
N GLU A 153 -1.93 -2.41 -13.36
CA GLU A 153 -3.06 -2.33 -12.43
C GLU A 153 -2.63 -2.70 -11.01
N ILE A 154 -1.80 -3.74 -10.86
CA ILE A 154 -1.28 -4.16 -9.57
C ILE A 154 -0.38 -3.06 -8.98
N GLU A 155 0.49 -2.44 -9.77
CA GLU A 155 1.32 -1.30 -9.34
C GLU A 155 0.48 -0.13 -8.81
N LEU A 156 -0.59 0.22 -9.53
CA LEU A 156 -1.48 1.30 -9.12
C LEU A 156 -2.19 0.98 -7.81
N VAL A 157 -2.75 -0.22 -7.67
CA VAL A 157 -3.45 -0.63 -6.44
C VAL A 157 -2.48 -0.76 -5.28
N VAL A 158 -1.33 -1.40 -5.45
CA VAL A 158 -0.33 -1.51 -4.37
C VAL A 158 0.15 -0.13 -3.93
N GLY A 159 0.44 0.79 -4.86
CA GLY A 159 0.80 2.16 -4.52
C GLY A 159 -0.29 2.90 -3.74
N HIS A 160 -1.54 2.74 -4.16
CA HIS A 160 -2.70 3.31 -3.50
C HIS A 160 -2.90 2.77 -2.08
N GLU A 161 -2.90 1.45 -1.91
CA GLU A 161 -3.10 0.79 -0.61
C GLU A 161 -1.93 1.05 0.36
N ILE A 162 -0.69 1.20 -0.13
CA ILE A 162 0.40 1.68 0.72
C ILE A 162 0.09 3.06 1.29
N GLY A 163 -0.57 3.95 0.53
CA GLY A 163 -1.05 5.22 1.07
C GLY A 163 -1.97 5.05 2.28
N HIS A 164 -2.90 4.09 2.21
CA HIS A 164 -3.76 3.73 3.34
C HIS A 164 -2.97 3.18 4.53
N VAL A 165 -1.97 2.31 4.29
CA VAL A 165 -1.06 1.83 5.34
C VAL A 165 -0.32 2.99 6.01
N LEU A 166 0.01 4.04 5.27
CA LEU A 166 0.67 5.26 5.78
C LEU A 166 -0.29 6.22 6.52
N GLY A 167 -1.60 5.95 6.52
CA GLY A 167 -2.61 6.79 7.16
C GLY A 167 -3.25 7.85 6.27
N LEU A 168 -3.03 7.77 4.96
CA LEU A 168 -3.66 8.65 3.99
C LEU A 168 -4.99 8.06 3.54
N GLY A 169 -6.04 8.87 3.55
CA GLY A 169 -7.40 8.47 3.19
C GLY A 169 -7.86 8.98 1.83
N HIS A 170 -9.01 8.49 1.38
CA HIS A 170 -9.75 9.15 0.32
C HIS A 170 -10.42 10.41 0.87
N THR A 171 -10.44 11.48 0.07
CA THR A 171 -11.33 12.61 0.29
C THR A 171 -12.78 12.15 0.04
N SER A 172 -13.68 12.42 0.98
CA SER A 172 -15.13 12.22 0.82
C SER A 172 -15.76 13.20 -0.16
#